data_AF-A0A529SHC2-F1
#
_entry.id   AF-A0A529SHC2-F1
#
_cell.length_a   1.000
_cell.length_b   1.000
_cell.length_c   1.000
_cell.angle_alpha   90.00
_cell.angle_beta   90.00
_cell.angle_gamma   90.00
#
_symmetry.space_group_name_H-M   'P 1'
#
loop_
_entity.id
_entity.type
_entity.pdbx_description
1 polymer ?
#
loop_
_entity_poly.entity_id
_entity_poly.type
_entity_poly.pdbx_seq_one_letter_code
_entity_poly.pdbx_strand_id
1 'polypeptide(L)'
;ASEDGVRKISQARRATVHLGGPAILAYKLFSEAELSLALGGTNVIHAAVLAQDAGLAVEKRVVALDRYRGGTPNDLAMLAAVADEDDAAEDME
;
A
#
# COMPACT_ATOMS: atom_id res chain seq x y z
N ALA A 1 -13.71 3.50 7.08
CA ALA A 1 -12.87 4.13 8.12
C ALA A 1 -13.37 5.54 8.41
N SER A 2 -13.40 5.92 9.70
CA SER A 2 -13.65 7.31 10.13
C SER A 2 -12.53 8.24 9.65
N GLU A 3 -12.87 9.50 9.37
CA GLU A 3 -11.92 10.53 8.92
C GLU A 3 -10.75 10.71 9.87
N ASP A 4 -10.98 10.61 11.19
CA ASP A 4 -9.92 10.72 12.20
C ASP A 4 -8.87 9.61 12.05
N GLY A 5 -9.32 8.37 11.78
CA GLY A 5 -8.43 7.23 11.55
C GLY A 5 -7.60 7.41 10.29
N VAL A 6 -8.23 7.82 9.18
CA VAL A 6 -7.55 8.10 7.92
C VAL A 6 -6.49 9.20 8.09
N ARG A 7 -6.82 10.27 8.82
CA ARG A 7 -5.91 11.36 9.12
C ARG A 7 -4.70 10.87 9.93
N LYS A 8 -4.91 10.07 10.97
CA LYS A 8 -3.83 9.51 11.80
C LYS A 8 -2.89 8.61 11.01
N ILE A 9 -3.42 7.69 10.19
CA ILE A 9 -2.60 6.82 9.33
C ILE A 9 -1.81 7.64 8.31
N SER A 10 -2.44 8.65 7.70
CA SER A 10 -1.76 9.54 6.75
C SER A 10 -0.66 10.37 7.40
N GLN A 11 -0.83 10.77 8.68
CA GLN A 11 0.21 11.44 9.46
C GLN A 11 1.39 10.50 9.74
N ALA A 12 1.12 9.27 10.19
CA ALA A 12 2.16 8.28 10.45
C ALA A 12 3.02 8.00 9.20
N ARG A 13 2.37 7.74 8.04
CA ARG A 13 3.08 7.53 6.76
C ARG A 13 3.99 8.69 6.37
N ARG A 14 3.50 9.93 6.50
CA ARG A 14 4.30 11.13 6.19
C ARG A 14 5.44 11.33 7.19
N ALA A 15 5.22 11.03 8.47
CA ALA A 15 6.26 11.10 9.49
C ALA A 15 7.38 10.08 9.21
N THR A 16 7.05 8.88 8.77
CA THR A 16 8.04 7.87 8.36
C THR A 16 8.98 8.42 7.29
N VAL A 17 8.45 9.03 6.23
CA VAL A 17 9.27 9.67 5.18
C VAL A 17 10.12 10.81 5.75
N HIS A 18 9.54 11.66 6.60
CA HIS A 18 10.27 12.78 7.21
C HIS A 18 11.45 12.33 8.09
N LEU A 19 11.37 11.12 8.67
CA LEU A 19 12.44 10.52 9.46
C LEU A 19 13.42 9.69 8.63
N GLY A 20 13.36 9.77 7.29
CA GLY A 20 14.24 9.03 6.38
C GLY A 20 13.82 7.58 6.12
N GLY A 21 12.62 7.19 6.53
CA GLY A 21 12.02 5.89 6.20
C GLY A 21 11.33 5.89 4.83
N PRO A 22 10.82 4.72 4.39
CA PRO A 22 10.26 4.57 3.06
C PRO A 22 8.91 5.26 2.89
N ALA A 23 8.57 5.57 1.64
CA ALA A 23 7.23 5.98 1.26
C ALA A 23 6.28 4.78 1.27
N ILE A 24 5.55 4.61 2.37
CA ILE A 24 4.50 3.58 2.48
C ILE A 24 3.29 4.06 1.68
N LEU A 25 2.63 3.24 0.87
CA LEU A 25 1.43 3.61 0.10
C LEU A 25 0.15 3.29 0.87
N ALA A 26 -0.96 3.96 0.52
CA ALA A 26 -2.25 3.71 1.15
C ALA A 26 -3.37 3.74 0.11
N TYR A 27 -4.24 2.73 0.17
CA TYR A 27 -5.35 2.55 -0.76
C TYR A 27 -6.67 2.47 0.01
N LYS A 28 -7.72 3.10 -0.53
CA LYS A 28 -9.08 3.03 0.01
C LYS A 28 -9.99 2.30 -0.97
N LEU A 29 -9.77 1.00 -1.12
CA LEU A 29 -10.49 0.17 -2.08
C LEU A 29 -11.63 -0.62 -1.44
N PHE A 30 -11.52 -1.02 -0.18
CA PHE A 30 -12.51 -1.88 0.44
C PHE A 30 -13.43 -1.11 1.38
N SER A 31 -14.71 -1.48 1.37
CA SER A 31 -15.59 -1.27 2.53
C SER A 31 -15.11 -2.13 3.71
N GLU A 32 -15.60 -1.83 4.91
CA GLU A 32 -15.30 -2.62 6.11
C GLU A 32 -15.70 -4.09 5.95
N ALA A 33 -16.87 -4.35 5.35
CA ALA A 33 -17.36 -5.71 5.14
C ALA A 33 -16.45 -6.48 4.17
N GLU A 34 -16.06 -5.86 3.05
CA GLU A 34 -15.14 -6.48 2.09
C GLU A 34 -13.76 -6.73 2.70
N LEU A 35 -13.23 -5.78 3.48
CA LEU A 35 -11.91 -5.93 4.11
C LEU A 35 -11.91 -7.00 5.20
N SER A 36 -12.97 -7.04 6.00
CA SER A 36 -13.17 -8.09 7.02
C SER A 36 -13.23 -9.47 6.37
N LEU A 37 -13.98 -9.61 5.28
CA LEU A 37 -14.06 -10.85 4.50
C LEU A 37 -12.69 -11.23 3.92
N ALA A 38 -11.96 -10.28 3.33
CA ALA A 38 -10.67 -10.54 2.69
C ALA A 38 -9.60 -11.03 3.67
N LEU A 39 -9.64 -10.57 4.93
CA LEU A 39 -8.65 -10.94 5.96
C LEU A 39 -9.15 -12.02 6.93
N GLY A 40 -10.35 -12.56 6.72
CA GLY A 40 -10.94 -13.57 7.60
C GLY A 40 -11.21 -13.07 9.03
N GLY A 41 -11.38 -11.76 9.20
CA GLY A 41 -11.59 -11.10 10.50
C GLY A 41 -12.99 -10.50 10.63
N THR A 42 -13.23 -9.82 11.75
CA THR A 42 -14.44 -9.02 11.98
C THR A 42 -14.03 -7.59 12.31
N ASN A 43 -14.82 -6.61 11.83
CA ASN A 43 -14.62 -5.18 12.08
C ASN A 43 -13.21 -4.67 11.66
N VAL A 44 -12.70 -5.16 10.53
CA VAL A 44 -11.41 -4.74 10.01
C VAL A 44 -11.57 -3.41 9.27
N ILE A 45 -10.96 -2.35 9.83
CA ILE A 45 -11.09 -0.98 9.31
C ILE A 45 -9.85 -0.53 8.53
N HIS A 46 -8.66 -0.98 8.95
CA HIS A 46 -7.38 -0.69 8.29
C HIS A 46 -6.52 -1.96 8.32
N ALA A 47 -5.68 -2.12 7.31
CA ALA A 47 -4.71 -3.21 7.24
C ALA A 47 -3.38 -2.68 6.71
N ALA A 48 -2.31 -3.25 7.22
CA ALA A 48 -0.96 -3.04 6.71
C ALA A 48 -0.41 -4.39 6.27
N VAL A 49 0.33 -4.40 5.18
CA VAL A 49 0.93 -5.59 4.60
C VAL A 49 2.44 -5.47 4.79
N LEU A 50 3.09 -6.54 5.25
CA LEU A 50 4.54 -6.55 5.45
C LEU A 50 5.25 -6.57 4.10
N ALA A 51 6.31 -5.78 3.97
CA ALA A 51 7.13 -5.79 2.76
C ALA A 51 8.00 -7.06 2.76
N GLN A 52 7.52 -8.13 2.13
CA GLN A 52 8.20 -9.42 1.82
C GLN A 52 7.30 -10.21 0.82
N ASP A 53 7.70 -11.40 0.37
CA ASP A 53 7.04 -12.26 -0.64
C ASP A 53 5.50 -12.19 -0.69
N ALA A 54 4.83 -12.63 0.38
CA ALA A 54 3.37 -12.66 0.44
C ALA A 54 2.78 -11.25 0.35
N GLY A 55 3.46 -10.27 0.91
CA GLY A 55 3.04 -8.88 0.85
C GLY A 55 3.18 -8.25 -0.53
N LEU A 56 4.25 -8.57 -1.25
CA LEU A 56 4.43 -8.15 -2.66
C LEU A 56 3.34 -8.73 -3.55
N ALA A 57 2.93 -9.97 -3.31
CA ALA A 57 1.80 -10.57 -4.02
C ALA A 57 0.49 -9.83 -3.75
N VAL A 58 0.23 -9.42 -2.49
CA VAL A 58 -0.95 -8.62 -2.13
C VAL A 58 -0.90 -7.25 -2.79
N GLU A 59 0.25 -6.56 -2.74
CA GLU A 59 0.44 -5.25 -3.35
C GLU A 59 0.11 -5.28 -4.85
N LYS A 60 0.66 -6.24 -5.60
CA LYS A 60 0.37 -6.40 -7.04
C LYS A 60 -1.12 -6.51 -7.33
N ARG A 61 -1.89 -7.19 -6.47
CA ARG A 61 -3.36 -7.32 -6.63
C ARG A 61 -4.11 -6.05 -6.24
N VAL A 62 -3.67 -5.36 -5.19
CA VAL A 62 -4.22 -4.07 -4.77
C VAL A 62 -4.05 -3.03 -5.86
N VAL A 63 -2.85 -2.92 -6.44
CA VAL A 63 -2.56 -2.00 -7.56
C VAL A 63 -3.41 -2.34 -8.79
N ALA A 64 -3.57 -3.62 -9.12
CA ALA A 64 -4.42 -4.02 -10.24
C ALA A 64 -5.90 -3.66 -10.01
N LEU A 65 -6.39 -3.82 -8.78
CA LEU A 65 -7.76 -3.47 -8.41
C LEU A 65 -8.00 -1.95 -8.45
N ASP A 66 -7.05 -1.16 -7.96
CA ASP A 66 -7.12 0.31 -8.02
C ASP A 66 -7.22 0.80 -9.48
N ARG A 67 -6.37 0.25 -10.36
CA ARG A 67 -6.42 0.53 -11.81
C ARG A 67 -7.75 0.14 -12.43
N TYR A 68 -8.25 -1.07 -12.13
CA TYR A 68 -9.53 -1.54 -12.64
C TYR A 68 -10.71 -0.63 -12.24
N ARG A 69 -10.62 0.01 -11.06
CA ARG A 69 -11.65 0.94 -10.55
C ARG A 69 -11.46 2.38 -10.98
N GLY A 70 -10.47 2.67 -11.84
CA GLY A 70 -10.25 4.00 -12.41
C GLY A 70 -9.27 4.89 -11.63
N GLY A 71 -8.41 4.32 -10.77
CA GLY A 71 -7.29 5.05 -10.17
C GLY A 71 -6.35 5.64 -11.24
N THR A 72 -5.88 6.88 -11.04
CA THR A 72 -5.10 7.61 -12.05
C THR A 72 -3.60 7.31 -12.02
N PRO A 73 -2.90 7.33 -13.17
CA PRO A 73 -1.48 6.98 -13.28
C PRO A 73 -0.46 7.86 -12.53
N ASN A 74 -0.84 9.02 -11.99
CA ASN A 74 0.15 9.94 -11.42
C ASN A 74 0.74 9.45 -10.08
N ASP A 75 0.00 8.60 -9.34
CA ASP A 75 0.55 7.86 -8.21
C ASP A 75 1.50 6.73 -8.66
N LEU A 76 1.43 6.29 -9.94
CA LEU A 76 2.21 5.19 -10.50
C LEU A 76 3.66 5.55 -10.81
N ALA A 77 3.97 6.81 -11.14
CA ALA A 77 5.36 7.25 -11.36
C ALA A 77 6.19 7.18 -10.06
N MET A 78 5.54 7.40 -8.91
CA MET A 78 6.13 7.14 -7.60
C MET A 78 6.21 5.63 -7.30
N LEU A 79 5.21 4.83 -7.70
CA LEU A 79 5.17 3.37 -7.48
C LEU A 79 6.23 2.59 -8.28
N ALA A 80 6.48 2.98 -9.54
CA ALA A 80 7.47 2.32 -10.40
C ALA A 80 8.90 2.65 -9.96
N ALA A 81 9.17 3.89 -9.56
CA ALA A 81 10.49 4.31 -9.10
C ALA A 81 10.98 3.58 -7.83
N VAL A 82 10.06 3.10 -6.99
CA VAL A 82 10.40 2.33 -5.78
C VAL A 82 10.63 0.84 -6.09
N ALA A 83 10.04 0.31 -7.16
CA ALA A 83 10.20 -1.09 -7.55
C ALA A 83 11.49 -1.34 -8.36
N ASP A 84 11.95 -0.35 -9.14
CA ASP A 84 13.17 -0.47 -9.96
C ASP A 84 14.47 -0.40 -9.13
N GLU A 85 14.45 0.10 -7.89
CA GLU A 85 15.64 0.14 -7.01
C GLU A 85 16.02 -1.25 -6.45
N ASP A 86 15.07 -2.20 -6.34
CA ASP A 86 15.33 -3.55 -5.84
C ASP A 86 15.88 -4.51 -6.93
N ASP A 87 15.61 -4.27 -8.22
CA ASP A 87 16.13 -5.09 -9.34
C ASP A 87 17.59 -4.74 -9.73
N ALA A 88 18.15 -3.64 -9.23
CA ALA A 88 19.49 -3.17 -9.60
C ALA A 88 20.62 -3.78 -8.76
N ALA A 89 20.33 -4.63 -7.77
CA ALA A 89 21.31 -5.18 -6.83
C ALA A 89 21.78 -6.62 -7.14
N GLU A 90 21.25 -7.30 -8.16
CA GLU A 90 21.58 -8.71 -8.44
C GLU A 90 22.62 -8.97 -9.54
N ASP A 91 23.26 -7.94 -10.11
CA ASP A 91 24.18 -8.13 -11.27
C ASP A 91 25.59 -7.55 -11.04
N MET A 92 26.29 -8.05 -10.01
CA MET A 92 27.74 -7.90 -9.89
C MET A 92 28.37 -9.24 -9.48
N GLU A 93 28.55 -10.12 -10.47
CA GLU A 93 29.53 -11.21 -10.46
C GLU A 93 30.95 -10.66 -10.69
#